data_AF-A0A431INA7-F1
#
_entry.id   AF-A0A431INA7-F1
#
_cell.length_a   1.000
_cell.length_b   1.000
_cell.length_c   1.000
_cell.angle_alpha   90.00
_cell.angle_beta   90.00
_cell.angle_gamma   90.00
#
_symmetry.space_group_name_H-M   'P 1'
#
loop_
_entity.id
_entity.type
_entity.pdbx_description
1 polymer ?
#
loop_
_entity_poly.entity_id
_entity_poly.type
_entity_poly.pdbx_seq_one_letter_code
_entity_poly.pdbx_strand_id
1 'polypeptide(L)'
;MIQNFGGGELLVILILALVVLGPERIPEMAKSAGKMIAKLKTMSSGLQGQVQGVMDDPAMQPLRELGDLAARPRQKLAEYALEAEADERARSERASIDAATESGAAAEPTGTDPAEDASTGDDSGDDTGERETA
;
A
#
# COMPACT_ATOMS: atom_id res chain seq x y z
N MET A 1 -32.53 17.89 -24.06
CA MET A 1 -33.78 17.84 -23.26
C MET A 1 -33.57 17.53 -21.77
N ILE A 2 -32.36 17.71 -21.20
CA ILE A 2 -32.05 17.33 -19.80
C ILE A 2 -32.14 18.53 -18.82
N GLN A 3 -32.49 19.73 -19.31
CA GLN A 3 -32.43 21.01 -18.57
C GLN A 3 -33.52 21.20 -17.49
N ASN A 4 -34.39 20.22 -17.21
CA ASN A 4 -35.51 20.35 -16.26
C ASN A 4 -35.39 19.52 -14.96
N PHE A 5 -34.36 18.66 -14.85
CA PHE A 5 -34.09 17.89 -13.63
C PHE A 5 -33.30 18.76 -12.66
N GLY A 6 -33.96 19.31 -11.65
CA GLY A 6 -33.20 19.95 -10.56
C GLY A 6 -34.08 20.48 -9.45
N GLY A 7 -35.04 21.33 -9.78
CA GLY A 7 -35.91 21.98 -8.78
C GLY A 7 -37.38 21.65 -8.93
N GLY A 8 -37.94 21.88 -10.13
CA GLY A 8 -39.38 21.75 -10.38
C GLY A 8 -39.89 20.32 -10.24
N GLU A 9 -39.19 19.34 -10.83
CA GLU A 9 -39.59 17.93 -10.77
C GLU A 9 -39.54 17.37 -9.35
N LEU A 10 -38.49 17.70 -8.59
CA LEU A 10 -38.36 17.31 -7.19
C LEU A 10 -39.50 17.89 -6.34
N LEU A 11 -39.91 19.14 -6.61
CA LEU A 11 -41.05 19.79 -5.95
C LEU A 11 -42.36 19.04 -6.25
N VAL A 12 -42.58 18.65 -7.51
CA VAL A 12 -43.78 17.89 -7.92
C VAL A 12 -43.82 16.53 -7.22
N ILE A 13 -42.70 15.79 -7.19
CA ILE A 13 -42.60 14.51 -6.48
C ILE A 13 -42.84 14.70 -4.98
N LEU A 14 -42.31 15.76 -4.37
CA LEU A 14 -42.53 16.08 -2.96
C LEU A 14 -44.02 16.32 -2.69
N ILE A 15 -44.68 17.15 -3.49
CA ILE A 15 -46.13 17.40 -3.35
C ILE A 15 -46.91 16.09 -3.49
N LEU A 16 -46.59 15.28 -4.50
CA LEU A 16 -47.26 14.00 -4.74
C LEU A 16 -47.06 13.04 -3.56
N ALA A 17 -45.86 12.96 -3.01
CA ALA A 17 -45.54 12.16 -1.83
C ALA A 17 -46.30 12.67 -0.59
N LEU A 18 -46.42 13.99 -0.40
CA LEU A 18 -47.20 14.58 0.69
C LEU A 18 -48.70 14.28 0.56
N VAL A 19 -49.25 14.21 -0.66
CA VAL A 19 -50.66 13.87 -0.88
C VAL A 19 -50.92 12.39 -0.63
N VAL A 20 -50.05 11.49 -1.11
CA VAL A 20 -50.23 10.04 -0.99
C VAL A 20 -49.98 9.55 0.44
N LEU A 21 -48.90 10.01 1.07
CA LEU A 21 -48.46 9.54 2.39
C LEU A 21 -48.91 10.46 3.53
N GLY A 22 -49.13 11.75 3.24
CA GLY A 22 -49.47 12.77 4.22
C GLY A 22 -48.26 13.62 4.65
N PRO A 23 -48.44 14.92 4.92
CA PRO A 23 -47.34 15.82 5.29
C PRO A 23 -46.72 15.53 6.65
N GLU A 24 -47.46 14.87 7.55
CA GLU A 24 -46.94 14.50 8.87
C GLU A 24 -46.14 13.19 8.87
N ARG A 25 -46.42 12.28 7.92
CA ARG A 25 -45.81 10.94 7.91
C ARG A 25 -44.40 10.90 7.31
N ILE A 26 -44.13 11.69 6.26
CA ILE A 26 -42.78 11.80 5.69
C ILE A 26 -41.72 12.20 6.73
N PRO A 27 -41.89 13.30 7.50
CA PRO A 27 -40.89 13.71 8.47
C PRO A 27 -40.75 12.72 9.63
N GLU A 28 -41.84 12.05 10.02
CA GLU A 28 -41.82 11.02 11.07
C GLU A 28 -41.01 9.78 10.64
N MET A 29 -41.25 9.30 9.41
CA MET A 29 -40.49 8.19 8.83
C MET A 29 -39.03 8.56 8.57
N ALA A 30 -38.76 9.78 8.05
CA ALA A 30 -37.41 10.27 7.83
C ALA A 30 -36.60 10.38 9.13
N LYS A 31 -37.22 10.83 10.23
CA LYS A 31 -36.59 10.84 11.56
C LYS A 31 -36.22 9.43 12.01
N SER A 32 -37.10 8.45 11.80
CA SER A 32 -36.88 7.06 12.20
C SER A 32 -35.78 6.40 11.37
N ALA A 33 -35.84 6.54 10.05
CA ALA A 33 -34.80 6.08 9.12
C ALA A 33 -33.45 6.76 9.42
N GLY A 34 -33.46 8.08 9.66
CA GLY A 34 -32.26 8.84 10.01
C GLY A 34 -31.61 8.35 11.31
N LYS A 35 -32.40 8.04 12.34
CA LYS A 35 -31.89 7.43 13.58
C LYS A 35 -31.28 6.05 13.34
N MET A 36 -31.90 5.23 12.48
CA MET A 36 -31.37 3.92 12.13
C MET A 36 -30.05 4.01 11.37
N ILE A 37 -29.97 4.89 10.36
CA ILE A 37 -28.75 5.16 9.60
C ILE A 37 -27.67 5.74 10.51
N ALA A 38 -28.02 6.66 11.42
CA ALA A 38 -27.08 7.21 12.39
C ALA A 38 -26.52 6.12 13.30
N LYS A 39 -27.36 5.20 13.78
CA LYS A 39 -26.94 4.06 14.60
C LYS A 39 -26.00 3.11 13.84
N LEU A 40 -26.33 2.80 12.59
CA LEU A 40 -25.48 2.02 11.68
C LEU A 40 -24.13 2.72 11.46
N LYS A 41 -24.13 4.04 11.23
CA LYS A 41 -22.92 4.84 11.08
C LYS A 41 -22.07 4.80 12.36
N THR A 42 -22.65 5.03 13.53
CA THR A 42 -21.92 4.98 14.80
C THR A 42 -21.34 3.59 15.09
N MET A 43 -22.08 2.51 14.77
CA MET A 43 -21.57 1.14 14.87
C MET A 43 -20.40 0.92 13.90
N SER A 44 -20.54 1.33 12.64
CA SER A 44 -19.47 1.26 11.64
C SER A 44 -18.24 2.07 12.05
N SER A 45 -18.42 3.26 12.62
CA SER A 45 -17.34 4.11 13.12
C SER A 45 -16.69 3.55 14.38
N GLY A 46 -17.44 2.87 15.25
CA GLY A 46 -16.89 2.17 16.42
C GLY A 46 -16.10 0.92 16.02
N LEU A 47 -16.55 0.19 14.99
CA LEU A 47 -15.77 -0.88 14.37
C LEU A 47 -14.52 -0.30 13.72
N GLN A 48 -14.65 0.77 12.94
CA GLN A 48 -13.51 1.45 12.32
C GLN A 48 -12.53 1.99 13.35
N GLY A 49 -12.97 2.50 14.51
CA GLY A 49 -12.10 2.99 15.58
C GLY A 49 -11.32 1.87 16.29
N GLN A 50 -11.96 0.73 16.56
CA GLN A 50 -11.30 -0.45 17.11
C GLN A 50 -10.36 -1.09 16.09
N VAL A 51 -10.82 -1.19 14.84
CA VAL A 51 -10.03 -1.68 13.71
C VAL A 51 -8.86 -0.74 13.47
N GLN A 52 -9.00 0.59 13.54
CA GLN A 52 -7.90 1.55 13.42
C GLN A 52 -6.86 1.38 14.55
N GLY A 53 -7.32 1.15 15.78
CA GLY A 53 -6.45 0.86 16.93
C GLY A 53 -5.70 -0.48 16.83
N VAL A 54 -6.24 -1.44 16.08
CA VAL A 54 -5.58 -2.72 15.75
C VAL A 54 -4.86 -2.66 14.40
N MET A 55 -5.21 -1.73 13.51
CA MET A 55 -4.64 -1.63 12.17
C MET A 55 -3.19 -1.16 12.24
N ASP A 56 -2.80 -0.45 13.30
CA ASP A 56 -1.40 -0.10 13.58
C ASP A 56 -0.58 -1.31 14.06
N ASP A 57 -1.22 -2.48 14.20
CA ASP A 57 -0.53 -3.78 14.29
C ASP A 57 0.00 -4.18 12.91
N PRO A 58 1.31 -4.49 12.76
CA PRO A 58 1.92 -4.91 11.51
C PRO A 58 1.26 -6.16 10.87
N ALA A 59 0.50 -6.97 11.62
CA ALA A 59 -0.24 -8.11 11.09
C ALA A 59 -1.41 -7.73 10.13
N MET A 60 -1.85 -6.47 10.12
CA MET A 60 -2.98 -5.99 9.31
C MET A 60 -2.58 -5.37 7.97
N GLN A 61 -1.28 -5.24 7.66
CA GLN A 61 -0.76 -4.74 6.38
C GLN A 61 -1.41 -5.39 5.14
N PRO A 62 -1.55 -6.73 5.04
CA PRO A 62 -2.18 -7.34 3.87
C PRO A 62 -3.66 -6.95 3.72
N LEU A 63 -4.39 -6.77 4.83
CA LEU A 63 -5.79 -6.33 4.80
C LEU A 63 -5.92 -4.85 4.36
N ARG A 64 -4.95 -4.00 4.69
CA ARG A 64 -4.90 -2.60 4.23
C ARG A 64 -4.70 -2.54 2.72
N GLU A 65 -3.79 -3.34 2.15
CA GLU A 65 -3.59 -3.41 0.69
C GLU A 65 -4.84 -3.88 -0.06
N LEU A 66 -5.53 -4.91 0.47
CA LEU A 66 -6.80 -5.40 -0.07
C LEU A 66 -7.88 -4.30 -0.03
N GLY A 67 -7.95 -3.53 1.06
CA GLY A 67 -8.87 -2.40 1.20
C GLY A 67 -8.57 -1.25 0.25
N ASP A 68 -7.30 -0.91 0.06
CA ASP A 68 -6.88 0.16 -0.87
C ASP A 68 -7.07 -0.22 -2.34
N LEU A 69 -6.87 -1.50 -2.71
CA LEU A 69 -7.25 -2.02 -4.03
C LEU A 69 -8.75 -1.87 -4.28
N ALA A 70 -9.58 -2.18 -3.28
CA ALA A 70 -11.03 -2.05 -3.39
C ALA A 70 -11.49 -0.58 -3.43
N ALA A 71 -10.84 0.30 -2.68
CA ALA A 71 -11.18 1.73 -2.62
C ALA A 71 -10.71 2.49 -3.87
N ARG A 72 -9.56 2.12 -4.44
CA ARG A 72 -8.92 2.85 -5.56
C ARG A 72 -8.32 1.90 -6.61
N PRO A 73 -9.16 1.09 -7.29
CA PRO A 73 -8.69 0.06 -8.21
C PRO A 73 -7.87 0.65 -9.36
N ARG A 74 -8.25 1.82 -9.88
CA ARG A 74 -7.53 2.47 -10.99
C ARG A 74 -6.14 2.97 -10.62
N GLN A 75 -5.93 3.39 -9.37
CA GLN A 75 -4.62 3.90 -8.93
C GLN A 75 -3.66 2.73 -8.67
N LYS A 76 -4.13 1.67 -8.02
CA LYS A 76 -3.32 0.48 -7.76
C LYS A 76 -2.97 -0.28 -9.03
N LEU A 77 -3.89 -0.38 -10.00
CA LEU A 77 -3.58 -0.95 -11.32
C LEU A 77 -2.50 -0.14 -12.07
N ALA A 78 -2.49 1.19 -11.91
CA ALA A 78 -1.44 2.03 -12.49
C ALA A 78 -0.09 1.84 -11.78
N GLU A 79 -0.09 1.68 -10.46
CA GLU A 79 1.11 1.37 -9.65
C GLU A 79 1.72 0.03 -10.05
N TYR A 80 0.91 -1.04 -10.17
CA TYR A 80 1.38 -2.35 -10.63
C TYR A 80 1.86 -2.33 -12.09
N ALA A 81 1.23 -1.53 -12.96
CA ALA A 81 1.69 -1.38 -14.34
C ALA A 81 3.06 -0.66 -14.40
N LEU A 82 3.24 0.39 -13.59
CA LEU A 82 4.53 1.09 -13.46
C LEU A 82 5.63 0.18 -12.91
N GLU A 83 5.31 -0.65 -11.93
CA GLU A 83 6.26 -1.58 -11.31
C GLU A 83 6.66 -2.71 -12.26
N ALA A 84 5.71 -3.26 -13.03
CA ALA A 84 5.99 -4.23 -14.09
C ALA A 84 6.90 -3.65 -15.20
N GLU A 85 6.67 -2.39 -15.59
CA GLU A 85 7.55 -1.70 -16.55
C GLU A 85 8.95 -1.43 -16.00
N ALA A 86 9.08 -1.15 -14.70
CA ALA A 86 10.36 -0.94 -14.04
C ALA A 86 11.17 -2.24 -13.95
N ASP A 87 10.54 -3.36 -13.61
CA ASP A 87 11.16 -4.68 -13.58
C ASP A 87 11.62 -5.14 -14.96
N GLU A 88 10.83 -4.86 -16.00
CA GLU A 88 11.18 -5.17 -17.38
C GLU A 88 12.38 -4.36 -17.86
N ARG A 89 12.47 -3.07 -17.50
CA ARG A 89 13.65 -2.23 -17.74
C ARG A 89 14.88 -2.74 -16.99
N ALA A 90 14.74 -3.09 -15.72
CA ALA A 90 15.85 -3.62 -14.91
C ALA A 90 16.37 -4.97 -15.45
N ARG A 91 15.48 -5.85 -15.95
CA ARG A 91 15.87 -7.08 -16.65
C ARG A 91 16.56 -6.80 -17.98
N SER A 92 16.04 -5.87 -18.77
CA SER A 92 16.66 -5.47 -20.04
C SER A 92 18.05 -4.88 -19.84
N GLU A 93 18.24 -4.09 -18.77
CA GLU A 93 19.52 -3.48 -18.43
C GLU A 93 20.53 -4.54 -17.98
N ARG A 94 20.14 -5.47 -17.12
CA ARG A 94 20.98 -6.62 -16.75
C ARG A 94 21.32 -7.51 -17.94
N ALA A 95 20.36 -7.81 -18.81
CA ALA A 95 20.60 -8.56 -20.03
C ALA A 95 21.55 -7.82 -20.99
N SER A 96 21.50 -6.48 -21.04
CA SER A 96 22.42 -5.68 -21.84
C SER A 96 23.85 -5.62 -21.25
N ILE A 97 23.98 -5.67 -19.93
CA ILE A 97 25.28 -5.68 -19.23
C ILE A 97 25.92 -7.08 -19.32
N ASP A 98 25.14 -8.16 -19.19
CA ASP A 98 25.61 -9.53 -19.38
C ASP A 98 26.02 -9.78 -20.85
N ALA A 99 25.24 -9.28 -21.82
CA ALA A 99 25.60 -9.38 -23.23
C ALA A 99 26.87 -8.57 -23.59
N ALA A 100 27.09 -7.43 -22.94
CA ALA A 100 28.33 -6.66 -23.09
C ALA A 100 29.54 -7.37 -22.44
N THR A 101 29.30 -8.14 -21.37
CA THR A 101 30.33 -8.95 -20.70
C THR A 101 30.71 -10.18 -21.54
N GLU A 102 29.74 -10.82 -22.20
CA GLU A 102 30.00 -11.96 -23.10
C GLU A 102 30.66 -11.55 -24.42
N SER A 103 30.41 -10.33 -24.94
CA SER A 103 31.05 -9.83 -26.16
C SER A 103 32.52 -9.37 -25.95
N GLY A 104 33.04 -9.40 -24.72
CA GLY A 104 34.41 -9.00 -24.37
C GLY A 104 35.34 -10.15 -23.97
N ALA A 105 34.89 -11.41 -23.99
CA ALA A 105 35.68 -12.56 -23.54
C ALA A 105 36.42 -13.25 -24.70
N ALA A 106 37.38 -12.54 -25.31
CA ALA A 106 38.34 -13.14 -26.23
C ALA A 106 39.73 -12.50 -26.08
N ALA A 107 40.34 -12.67 -24.90
CA ALA A 107 41.80 -12.64 -24.73
C ALA A 107 42.18 -13.16 -23.32
N GLU A 108 42.21 -14.48 -23.14
CA GLU A 108 43.20 -15.04 -22.21
C GLU A 108 44.58 -14.95 -22.87
N PRO A 109 45.64 -14.73 -22.07
CA PRO A 109 46.66 -15.76 -22.08
C PRO A 109 46.97 -16.28 -20.68
N THR A 110 46.99 -17.60 -20.62
CA THR A 110 47.50 -18.48 -19.59
C THR A 110 48.98 -18.23 -19.22
N GLY A 111 49.31 -18.44 -17.93
CA GLY A 111 50.63 -18.77 -17.41
C GLY A 111 50.57 -18.80 -15.87
N THR A 112 50.40 -19.95 -15.20
CA THR A 112 51.46 -20.90 -14.75
C THR A 112 52.44 -20.19 -13.79
N ASP A 113 52.67 -20.52 -12.51
CA ASP A 113 52.39 -21.65 -11.60
C ASP A 113 52.64 -21.14 -10.14
N PRO A 114 52.32 -21.89 -9.06
CA PRO A 114 52.26 -21.46 -7.66
C PRO A 114 53.49 -21.84 -6.82
N ALA A 115 53.76 -21.09 -5.75
CA ALA A 115 54.60 -21.46 -4.60
C ALA A 115 54.23 -20.53 -3.43
N GLU A 116 53.68 -21.04 -2.32
CA GLU A 116 54.41 -21.33 -1.07
C GLU A 116 55.10 -20.09 -0.47
N ASP A 117 54.65 -19.57 0.68
CA ASP A 117 55.07 -20.00 2.03
C ASP A 117 54.05 -19.36 3.03
N ALA A 118 53.29 -20.07 3.88
CA ALA A 118 53.66 -20.51 5.23
C ALA A 118 54.67 -19.54 5.93
N SER A 119 54.66 -19.20 7.21
CA SER A 119 54.19 -19.80 8.44
C SER A 119 54.32 -18.71 9.53
N THR A 120 53.27 -18.56 10.34
CA THR A 120 53.29 -18.60 11.81
C THR A 120 54.60 -18.29 12.56
N GLY A 121 54.50 -17.32 13.47
CA GLY A 121 55.27 -17.16 14.72
C GLY A 121 54.60 -16.03 15.52
N ASP A 122 53.84 -16.30 16.60
CA ASP A 122 54.36 -16.53 17.96
C ASP A 122 55.13 -15.28 18.43
N ASP A 123 54.70 -14.53 19.45
CA ASP A 123 54.65 -14.96 20.84
C ASP A 123 53.91 -13.90 21.67
N SER A 124 53.36 -14.37 22.79
CA SER A 124 52.55 -13.64 23.75
C SER A 124 53.40 -12.80 24.71
N GLY A 125 52.77 -11.77 25.27
CA GLY A 125 53.29 -10.99 26.41
C GLY A 125 53.35 -9.52 26.04
N ASP A 126 52.94 -8.56 26.84
CA ASP A 126 52.44 -8.47 28.21
C ASP A 126 52.04 -6.99 28.35
N ASP A 127 51.43 -6.62 29.47
CA ASP A 127 51.42 -5.26 30.02
C ASP A 127 50.13 -4.42 29.91
N THR A 128 49.27 -4.68 30.90
CA THR A 128 48.86 -3.75 31.98
C THR A 128 48.35 -2.34 31.66
N GLY A 129 47.19 -2.01 32.27
CA GLY A 129 46.69 -0.65 32.56
C GLY A 129 45.69 -0.14 31.51
N GLU A 130 44.57 0.55 31.80
CA GLU A 130 44.06 1.30 32.95
C GLU A 130 42.51 1.36 32.73
N ARG A 131 41.65 0.93 33.67
CA ARG A 131 40.88 1.75 34.63
C ARG A 131 40.28 3.07 34.11
N GLU A 132 38.99 3.26 34.49
CA GLU A 132 38.24 4.54 34.60
C GLU A 132 37.82 5.20 33.26
N THR A 133 36.60 5.69 33.03
CA THR A 133 35.53 6.31 33.84
C THR A 133 34.17 6.04 33.15
N ALA A 134 33.10 5.65 33.86
CA ALA A 134 32.00 6.51 34.33
C ALA A 134 31.33 7.37 33.25
#